data_AF-A0A0U3BUQ9-F1
#
_entry.id   AF-A0A0U3BUQ9-F1
#
_cell.length_a   1.000
_cell.length_b   1.000
_cell.length_c   1.000
_cell.angle_alpha   90.00
_cell.angle_beta   90.00
_cell.angle_gamma   90.00
#
_symmetry.space_group_name_H-M   'P 1'
#
loop_
_entity.id
_entity.type
_entity.pdbx_description
1 polymer ?
#
loop_
_entity_poly.entity_id
_entity_poly.type
_entity_poly.pdbx_seq_one_letter_code
_entity_poly.pdbx_strand_id
1 'polypeptide(L)'
;VRFDSDAPNPRKEPRAPWIEQEGQDYWDRETQISKDNAQTYRVGLKNLRGYYNQSEAGSHTLQRMYGCDVGPDGLLLRGYSQYGYDGADYIALN
;
A
#
# COMPACT_ATOMS: atom_id res chain seq x y z
N VAL A 1 10.38 -4.87 -2.43
CA VAL A 1 9.85 -4.60 -3.80
C VAL A 1 9.17 -3.24 -3.85
N ARG A 2 9.13 -2.56 -5.00
CA ARG A 2 8.48 -1.23 -5.17
C ARG A 2 7.51 -1.22 -6.35
N PHE A 3 6.41 -0.49 -6.22
CA PHE A 3 5.49 -0.15 -7.32
C PHE A 3 5.35 1.37 -7.35
N ASP A 4 5.22 1.93 -8.54
CA ASP A 4 5.04 3.37 -8.78
C ASP A 4 4.05 3.55 -9.94
N SER A 5 2.94 4.24 -9.69
CA SER A 5 1.92 4.48 -10.72
C SER A 5 2.35 5.47 -11.79
N ASP A 6 3.34 6.32 -11.48
CA ASP A 6 3.78 7.39 -12.38
C ASP A 6 4.94 6.93 -13.28
N ALA A 7 5.42 5.69 -13.10
CA ALA A 7 6.41 5.09 -13.98
C ALA A 7 5.86 4.91 -15.42
N PRO A 8 6.69 5.01 -16.48
CA PRO A 8 6.24 4.81 -17.86
C PRO A 8 5.60 3.44 -18.12
N ASN A 9 6.02 2.42 -17.36
CA ASN A 9 5.42 1.09 -17.36
C ASN A 9 5.20 0.64 -15.90
N PRO A 10 4.06 1.00 -15.28
CA PRO A 10 3.80 0.70 -13.87
C PRO A 10 3.74 -0.81 -13.61
N ARG A 11 4.76 -1.31 -12.91
CA ARG A 11 4.90 -2.71 -12.49
C ARG A 11 5.61 -2.82 -11.15
N LYS A 12 5.48 -3.97 -10.49
CA LYS A 12 6.28 -4.29 -9.30
C LYS A 12 7.70 -4.61 -9.70
N GLU A 13 8.64 -3.97 -9.01
CA GLU A 13 10.07 -4.06 -9.31
C GLU A 13 10.88 -4.58 -8.10
N PRO A 14 11.93 -5.36 -8.36
CA PRO A 14 12.89 -5.76 -7.35
C PRO A 14 13.63 -4.54 -6.79
N ARG A 15 14.01 -4.60 -5.52
CA ARG A 15 14.83 -3.57 -4.85
C ARG A 15 15.98 -4.16 -4.02
N ALA A 16 16.21 -5.46 -4.17
CA ALA A 16 17.30 -6.21 -3.54
C ALA A 16 17.62 -7.45 -4.42
N PRO A 17 18.85 -7.96 -4.46
CA PRO A 17 19.22 -9.04 -5.39
C PRO A 17 18.47 -10.36 -5.16
N TRP A 18 18.18 -10.70 -3.90
CA TRP A 18 17.60 -12.01 -3.54
C TRP A 18 16.18 -12.23 -4.08
N ILE A 19 15.41 -11.18 -4.38
CA ILE A 19 14.04 -11.32 -4.91
C ILE A 19 14.04 -11.58 -6.42
N GLU A 20 15.17 -11.40 -7.12
CA GLU A 20 15.26 -11.64 -8.57
C GLU A 20 15.07 -13.12 -8.95
N GLN A 21 15.19 -14.03 -7.98
CA GLN A 21 14.93 -15.46 -8.16
C GLN A 21 13.43 -15.79 -8.32
N GLU A 22 12.53 -14.87 -7.96
CA GLU A 22 11.08 -15.07 -8.10
C GLU A 22 10.67 -15.11 -9.58
N GLY A 23 9.77 -16.04 -9.91
CA GLY A 23 9.27 -16.23 -11.27
C GLY A 23 8.35 -15.11 -11.75
N GLN A 24 8.10 -15.05 -13.06
CA GLN A 24 7.24 -14.04 -13.69
C GLN A 24 5.82 -14.00 -13.06
N ASP A 25 5.26 -15.16 -12.70
CA ASP A 25 3.94 -15.26 -12.06
C ASP A 25 3.84 -14.44 -10.75
N TYR A 26 4.91 -14.39 -9.96
CA TYR A 26 4.97 -13.56 -8.75
C TYR A 26 4.86 -12.08 -9.11
N TRP A 27 5.66 -11.64 -10.08
CA TRP A 27 5.72 -10.24 -10.48
C TRP A 27 4.42 -9.76 -11.13
N ASP A 28 3.78 -10.60 -11.94
CA ASP A 28 2.50 -10.30 -12.58
C ASP A 28 1.38 -10.17 -11.55
N ARG A 29 1.33 -11.12 -10.60
CA ARG A 29 0.36 -11.08 -9.50
C ARG A 29 0.53 -9.84 -8.63
N GLU A 30 1.75 -9.56 -8.17
CA GLU A 30 2.05 -8.41 -7.31
C GLU A 30 1.82 -7.07 -8.04
N THR A 31 2.06 -7.04 -9.35
CA THR A 31 1.73 -5.89 -10.20
C THR A 31 0.22 -5.67 -10.26
N GLN A 32 -0.57 -6.73 -10.47
CA GLN A 32 -2.03 -6.62 -10.52
C GLN A 32 -2.59 -6.15 -9.19
N ILE A 33 -2.14 -6.74 -8.07
CA ILE A 33 -2.53 -6.32 -6.72
C ILE A 33 -2.21 -4.84 -6.49
N SER A 34 -1.06 -4.36 -6.94
CA SER A 34 -0.67 -2.95 -6.79
C SER A 34 -1.56 -2.00 -7.62
N LYS A 35 -1.97 -2.42 -8.83
CA LYS A 35 -2.91 -1.66 -9.67
C LYS A 35 -4.31 -1.59 -9.05
N ASP A 36 -4.80 -2.69 -8.49
CA ASP A 36 -6.10 -2.74 -7.82
C ASP A 36 -6.10 -1.90 -6.53
N ASN A 37 -5.00 -1.95 -5.77
CA ASN A 37 -4.79 -1.08 -4.62
C ASN A 37 -4.78 0.40 -5.02
N ALA A 38 -4.11 0.79 -6.10
CA ALA A 38 -4.09 2.18 -6.57
C ALA A 38 -5.51 2.71 -6.86
N GLN A 39 -6.38 1.90 -7.47
CA GLN A 39 -7.79 2.27 -7.65
C GLN A 39 -8.54 2.36 -6.31
N THR A 40 -8.27 1.44 -5.39
CA THR A 40 -8.84 1.47 -4.04
C THR A 40 -8.47 2.76 -3.29
N TYR A 41 -7.19 3.18 -3.32
CA TYR A 41 -6.75 4.45 -2.72
C TYR A 41 -7.38 5.67 -3.39
N ARG A 42 -7.55 5.65 -4.72
CA ARG A 42 -8.25 6.73 -5.45
C ARG A 42 -9.68 6.91 -4.97
N VAL A 43 -10.42 5.80 -4.80
CA VAL A 43 -11.79 5.83 -4.26
C VAL A 43 -11.78 6.24 -2.78
N GLY A 44 -10.83 5.72 -2.00
CA GLY A 44 -10.65 6.07 -0.60
C GLY A 44 -10.45 7.58 -0.38
N LEU A 45 -9.59 8.22 -1.17
CA LEU A 45 -9.39 9.67 -1.13
C LEU A 45 -10.68 10.45 -1.43
N LYS A 46 -11.47 9.99 -2.42
CA LYS A 46 -12.77 10.61 -2.73
C LYS A 46 -13.74 10.51 -1.56
N ASN A 47 -13.80 9.36 -0.89
CA ASN A 47 -14.67 9.14 0.25
C ASN A 47 -14.25 9.98 1.46
N LEU A 48 -12.96 9.99 1.80
CA LEU A 48 -12.40 10.76 2.91
C LEU A 48 -12.68 12.26 2.74
N ARG A 49 -12.48 12.79 1.52
CA ARG A 49 -12.82 14.18 1.21
C ARG A 49 -14.28 14.50 1.54
N GLY A 50 -15.20 13.58 1.24
CA GLY A 50 -16.62 13.70 1.61
C GLY A 50 -16.85 13.64 3.11
N TYR A 51 -16.22 12.71 3.82
CA TYR A 51 -16.36 12.56 5.28
C TYR A 51 -15.89 13.80 6.05
N TYR A 52 -14.82 14.45 5.58
CA TYR A 52 -14.26 15.64 6.21
C TYR A 52 -14.80 16.95 5.62
N ASN A 53 -15.80 16.91 4.71
CA ASN A 53 -16.38 18.08 4.06
C ASN A 53 -15.33 19.01 3.40
N GLN A 54 -14.30 18.43 2.78
CA GLN A 54 -13.20 19.17 2.18
C GLN A 54 -13.50 19.60 0.73
N SER A 55 -12.88 20.69 0.28
CA SER A 55 -13.05 21.22 -1.07
C SER A 55 -12.35 20.37 -2.14
N GLU A 56 -12.78 20.50 -3.39
CA GLU A 56 -12.24 19.66 -4.47
C GLU A 56 -10.80 19.97 -4.87
N ALA A 57 -10.36 21.22 -4.67
CA ALA A 57 -9.05 21.70 -5.13
C ALA A 57 -7.90 21.37 -4.15
N GLY A 58 -8.21 20.79 -2.99
CA GLY A 58 -7.21 20.39 -1.99
C GLY A 58 -6.43 19.14 -2.41
N SER A 59 -5.12 19.16 -2.18
CA SER A 59 -4.30 17.94 -2.23
C SER A 59 -4.38 17.23 -0.88
N HIS A 60 -4.57 15.91 -0.91
CA HIS A 60 -4.74 15.08 0.28
C HIS A 60 -3.86 13.83 0.20
N THR A 61 -3.43 13.33 1.36
CA THR A 61 -2.57 12.15 1.45
C THR A 61 -3.24 11.06 2.28
N LEU A 62 -3.40 9.88 1.70
CA LEU A 62 -3.84 8.67 2.41
C LEU A 62 -2.67 7.68 2.45
N GLN A 63 -2.27 7.27 3.66
CA GLN A 63 -1.14 6.37 3.89
C GLN A 63 -1.63 5.09 4.56
N ARG A 64 -0.93 3.98 4.28
CA ARG A 64 -1.12 2.71 4.99
C ARG A 64 0.22 2.07 5.32
N MET A 65 0.38 1.64 6.55
CA MET A 65 1.45 0.74 6.98
C MET A 65 0.83 -0.62 7.31
N TYR A 66 1.31 -1.70 6.71
CA TYR A 66 0.84 -3.04 7.01
C TYR A 66 1.97 -4.06 6.95
N GLY A 67 1.83 -5.15 7.68
CA GLY A 67 2.82 -6.22 7.74
C GLY A 67 2.66 -7.10 8.98
N CYS A 68 3.70 -7.88 9.25
CA CYS A 68 3.77 -8.77 10.39
C CYS A 68 5.21 -8.96 10.86
N ASP A 69 5.36 -9.19 12.16
CA ASP A 69 6.61 -9.59 12.80
C ASP A 69 6.57 -11.09 13.10
N VAL A 70 7.67 -11.79 12.81
CA VAL A 70 7.84 -13.22 13.06
C VAL A 70 9.00 -13.45 14.03
N GLY A 71 8.83 -14.39 14.96
CA GLY A 71 9.83 -14.74 15.96
C GLY A 71 10.96 -15.60 15.41
N PRO A 72 12.03 -15.84 16.21
CA PRO A 72 13.13 -16.73 15.80
C PRO A 72 12.70 -18.17 15.52
N ASP A 73 11.57 -18.61 16.07
CA ASP A 73 10.93 -19.89 15.84
C ASP A 73 10.01 -19.90 14.60
N GLY A 74 9.92 -18.78 13.87
CA GLY A 74 9.08 -18.61 12.69
C GLY A 74 7.60 -18.39 13.02
N LEU A 75 7.22 -18.29 14.30
CA LEU A 75 5.84 -18.06 14.70
C LEU A 75 5.46 -16.58 14.59
N LEU A 76 4.20 -16.32 14.25
CA LEU A 76 3.64 -14.97 14.19
C LEU A 76 3.66 -14.33 15.59
N LEU A 77 4.31 -13.18 15.71
CA LEU A 77 4.34 -12.40 16.94
C LEU A 77 3.35 -11.24 16.91
N ARG A 78 3.27 -10.54 15.78
CA ARG A 78 2.44 -9.34 15.63
C ARG A 78 1.98 -9.18 14.20
N GLY A 79 0.70 -8.87 14.00
CA GLY A 79 0.19 -8.29 12.76
C GLY A 79 -0.04 -6.79 12.96
N TYR A 80 0.13 -5.99 11.91
CA TYR A 80 -0.23 -4.58 11.95
C TYR A 80 -0.84 -4.13 10.63
N SER A 81 -1.83 -3.25 10.73
CA SER A 81 -2.43 -2.53 9.60
C SER A 81 -2.95 -1.19 10.13
N GLN A 82 -2.30 -0.11 9.74
CA GLN A 82 -2.56 1.25 10.23
C GLN A 82 -2.72 2.18 9.04
N TYR A 83 -3.67 3.10 9.12
CA TYR A 83 -3.92 4.13 8.12
C TYR A 83 -3.75 5.51 8.73
N GLY A 84 -3.19 6.43 7.93
CA GLY A 84 -3.12 7.85 8.24
C GLY A 84 -3.73 8.67 7.12
N TYR A 85 -4.35 9.81 7.47
CA TYR A 85 -4.94 10.75 6.52
C TYR A 85 -4.44 12.16 6.82
N ASP A 86 -3.89 12.82 5.81
CA ASP A 86 -3.26 14.15 5.90
C ASP A 86 -2.23 14.26 7.05
N GLY A 87 -1.51 13.17 7.30
CA GLY A 87 -0.45 13.08 8.31
C GLY A 87 -0.91 12.77 9.73
N ALA A 88 -2.21 12.65 9.98
CA ALA A 88 -2.77 12.25 11.27
C ALA A 88 -3.21 10.77 11.26
N ASP A 89 -3.19 10.13 12.43
CA ASP A 89 -3.73 8.78 12.60
C ASP A 89 -5.23 8.75 12.25
N TYR A 90 -5.63 7.75 11.46
CA TYR A 90 -7.01 7.60 11.00
C TYR A 90 -7.68 6.34 11.59
N ILE A 91 -7.18 5.16 11.26
CA ILE A 91 -7.69 3.89 11.81
C ILE A 91 -6.58 2.83 11.86
N ALA A 92 -6.58 2.01 12.90
CA ALA A 92 -5.65 0.92 13.08
C ALA A 92 -6.38 -0.37 13.44
N LEU A 93 -5.81 -1.50 13.02
CA LEU A 93 -6.15 -2.81 13.56
C LEU A 93 -5.59 -2.91 14.98
N ASN A 94 -6.46 -3.23 15.94
CA ASN A 94 -6.10 -3.44 17.35
C ASN A 94 -5.18 -4.63 17.56
#